data_AF-A0A9E7I4Q8-F1
#
_entry.id   AF-A0A9E7I4Q8-F1
#
_cell.length_a   1.000
_cell.length_b   1.000
_cell.length_c   1.000
_cell.angle_alpha   90.00
_cell.angle_beta   90.00
_cell.angle_gamma   90.00
#
_symmetry.space_group_name_H-M   'P 1'
#
loop_
_entity.id
_entity.type
_entity.pdbx_description
1 polymer ?
#
loop_
_entity_poly.entity_id
_entity_poly.type
_entity_poly.pdbx_seq_one_letter_code
_entity_poly.pdbx_strand_id
1 'polypeptide(L)' 'MAKEVVGFKGELVWDATKPDGTPRKLVDRSKLTAVGWRPKVSLREGLAESYKWYLEIVVEQME' A
#
# COMPACT_ATOMS: atom_id res chain seq x y z
N MET A 1 4.85 3.70 6.75
CA MET A 1 3.62 2.88 6.55
C MET A 1 3.91 1.43 6.16
N ALA A 2 4.38 1.09 4.94
CA ALA A 2 4.62 -0.33 4.58
C ALA A 2 5.66 -1.02 5.48
N LYS A 3 6.80 -0.37 5.72
CA LYS A 3 7.81 -0.77 6.72
C LYS A 3 7.22 -1.09 8.09
N GLU A 4 6.26 -0.28 8.56
CA GLU A 4 5.61 -0.50 9.85
C GLU A 4 4.66 -1.70 9.81
N VAL A 5 3.87 -1.85 8.74
CA VAL A 5 2.91 -2.95 8.57
C VAL A 5 3.62 -4.30 8.61
N VAL A 6 4.77 -4.41 7.95
CA VAL A 6 5.55 -5.67 7.93
C VAL A 6 6.50 -5.83 9.11
N GLY A 7 6.56 -4.84 10.02
CA GLY A 7 7.44 -4.87 11.20
C GLY A 7 8.93 -4.67 10.89
N PHE A 8 9.31 -4.19 9.71
CA PHE A 8 10.71 -4.00 9.31
C PHE A 8 11.41 -2.94 10.19
N LYS A 9 12.55 -3.32 10.79
CA LYS A 9 13.30 -2.47 11.72
C LYS A 9 14.51 -1.77 11.10
N GLY A 10 14.93 -2.15 9.91
CA GLY A 10 16.08 -1.56 9.22
C GLY A 10 15.83 -0.15 8.68
N GLU A 11 16.86 0.46 8.12
CA GLU A 11 16.77 1.78 7.49
C GLU A 11 16.25 1.70 6.05
N LEU A 12 15.59 2.79 5.64
CA LEU A 12 15.03 2.99 4.33
C LEU A 12 15.98 3.94 3.58
N VAL A 13 16.67 3.47 2.51
CA VAL A 13 17.66 4.25 1.74
C VAL A 13 17.15 4.58 0.33
N TRP A 14 17.13 5.88 0.00
CA TRP A 14 16.56 6.44 -1.22
C TRP A 14 17.73 6.84 -2.13
N ASP A 15 17.90 6.15 -3.26
CA ASP A 15 18.97 6.45 -4.22
C ASP A 15 18.54 7.56 -5.19
N ALA A 16 18.90 8.80 -4.85
CA ALA A 16 18.61 9.99 -5.66
C ALA A 16 19.43 10.08 -6.97
N THR A 17 20.34 9.14 -7.26
CA THR A 17 21.01 9.06 -8.57
C THR A 17 20.08 8.51 -9.66
N LYS A 18 18.95 7.90 -9.27
CA LYS A 18 17.93 7.38 -10.18
C LYS A 18 16.88 8.45 -10.47
N PRO A 19 16.37 8.52 -11.71
CA PRO A 19 15.35 9.50 -12.06
C PRO A 19 14.02 9.18 -11.38
N ASP A 20 13.36 10.21 -10.88
CA ASP A 20 11.97 10.13 -10.47
C ASP A 20 11.04 10.07 -11.68
N GLY A 21 9.87 9.44 -11.49
CA GLY A 21 8.77 9.51 -12.45
C GLY A 21 8.04 10.87 -12.39
N THR A 22 6.81 10.90 -12.91
CA THR A 22 5.96 12.11 -12.78
C THR A 22 5.71 12.42 -11.30
N PRO A 23 5.95 13.66 -10.82
CA PRO A 23 5.86 13.99 -9.39
C PRO A 23 4.49 13.72 -8.75
N ARG A 24 3.42 13.73 -9.55
CA ARG A 24 2.07 13.49 -9.08
C ARG A 24 1.21 12.83 -10.16
N LYS A 25 0.58 11.71 -9.81
CA LYS A 25 -0.41 11.02 -10.62
C LYS A 25 -1.53 10.52 -9.71
N LEU A 26 -2.74 11.06 -9.88
CA LEU A 26 -3.92 10.73 -9.09
C LEU A 26 -5.17 10.71 -9.97
N VAL A 27 -6.19 10.02 -9.50
CA VAL A 27 -7.51 9.97 -10.14
C VAL A 27 -8.47 10.91 -9.42
N ASP A 28 -9.14 11.78 -10.15
CA ASP A 28 -10.29 12.52 -9.61
C ASP A 28 -11.48 11.56 -9.40
N ARG A 29 -11.98 11.55 -8.17
CA ARG A 29 -13.10 10.70 -7.73
C ARG A 29 -14.38 11.49 -7.46
N SER A 30 -14.47 12.74 -7.91
CA SER A 30 -15.63 13.62 -7.76
C SER A 30 -16.92 12.95 -8.24
N LYS A 31 -16.90 12.35 -9.44
CA LYS A 31 -18.05 11.63 -10.02
C LYS A 31 -18.53 10.45 -9.17
N LEU A 32 -17.60 9.64 -8.66
CA LEU A 32 -17.95 8.51 -7.79
C LEU A 32 -18.56 9.00 -6.46
N THR A 33 -17.98 10.07 -5.91
CA THR A 33 -18.47 10.66 -4.66
C THR A 33 -19.86 11.28 -4.84
N ALA A 34 -20.14 11.87 -6.00
CA ALA A 34 -21.44 12.47 -6.32
C ALA A 34 -22.59 11.45 -6.36
N VAL A 35 -22.30 10.20 -6.73
CA VAL A 35 -23.28 9.09 -6.69
C VAL A 35 -23.30 8.36 -5.35
N GLY A 36 -22.70 8.96 -4.30
CA GLY A 36 -22.70 8.42 -2.94
C GLY A 36 -21.65 7.34 -2.69
N TRP A 37 -20.84 6.95 -3.69
CA TRP A 37 -19.79 5.97 -3.49
C TRP A 37 -18.58 6.58 -2.78
N ARG A 38 -18.05 5.88 -1.78
CA ARG A 38 -16.81 6.24 -1.08
C ARG A 38 -15.97 4.99 -0.82
N PRO A 39 -14.63 5.07 -0.90
CA PRO A 39 -13.78 3.95 -0.51
C PRO A 39 -13.92 3.72 0.99
N LYS A 40 -14.01 2.44 1.36
CA LYS A 40 -14.19 2.01 2.76
C LYS A 40 -12.89 1.61 3.44
N VAL A 41 -11.86 1.31 2.65
CA VAL A 41 -10.58 0.78 3.12
C VAL A 41 -9.53 1.85 2.93
N SER A 42 -8.86 2.24 4.02
CA SER A 42 -7.69 3.11 3.96
C SER A 42 -6.47 2.35 3.44
N LEU A 43 -5.45 3.08 3.01
CA LEU A 43 -4.23 2.45 2.50
C LEU A 43 -3.52 1.61 3.58
N ARG A 44 -3.54 2.03 4.85
CA ARG A 44 -2.91 1.28 5.94
C ARG A 44 -3.66 -0.02 6.22
N GLU A 45 -4.99 0.03 6.31
CA GLU A 45 -5.84 -1.16 6.54
C GLU A 45 -5.65 -2.16 5.41
N GLY A 46 -5.76 -1.71 4.15
CA GLY A 46 -5.58 -2.59 2.99
C GLY A 46 -4.19 -3.22 2.92
N LEU A 47 -3.14 -2.49 3.28
CA LEU A 47 -1.78 -3.05 3.37
C LEU A 47 -1.66 -4.11 4.47
N ALA A 48 -2.24 -3.88 5.65
CA ALA A 48 -2.20 -4.83 6.76
C ALA A 48 -2.97 -6.11 6.43
N GLU A 49 -4.18 -6.00 5.87
CA GLU A 49 -4.98 -7.14 5.43
C GLU A 49 -4.29 -7.94 4.33
N SER A 50 -3.70 -7.25 3.34
CA SER A 50 -2.97 -7.91 2.25
C SER A 50 -1.72 -8.63 2.76
N TYR A 51 -0.99 -8.03 3.70
CA TYR A 51 0.19 -8.68 4.29
C TYR A 51 -0.18 -9.89 5.14
N LYS A 52 -1.26 -9.80 5.92
CA LYS A 52 -1.81 -10.93 6.67
C LYS A 52 -2.16 -12.09 5.72
N TRP A 53 -2.92 -11.80 4.67
CA TRP A 53 -3.28 -12.80 3.65
C TRP A 53 -2.03 -13.46 3.03
N TYR A 54 -0.99 -12.68 2.75
CA TYR A 54 0.27 -13.21 2.21
C TYR A 54 0.94 -14.21 3.14
N LEU A 55 0.97 -13.94 4.46
CA LEU A 55 1.53 -14.87 5.44
C LEU A 55 0.75 -16.18 5.48
N GLU A 56 -0.58 -16.09 5.56
CA GLU A 56 -1.48 -17.25 5.67
C GLU A 56 -1.46 -18.15 4.41
N ILE A 57 -1.35 -17.56 3.22
CA ILE A 57 -1.50 -18.30 1.97
C ILE A 57 -0.15 -18.67 1.34
N VAL A 58 0.82 -17.75 1.37
CA VAL A 58 2.08 -17.96 0.65
C VAL A 58 3.14 -18.53 1.56
N VAL A 59 3.26 -18.04 2.80
CA VAL A 59 4.34 -18.47 3.70
C VAL A 59 3.96 -19.77 4.41
N GLU A 60 2.75 -19.86 4.99
CA GLU A 60 2.31 -21.05 5.72
C GLU A 60 2.04 -22.28 4.83
N GLN A 61 1.84 -22.11 3.52
CA GLN A 61 1.73 -23.24 2.57
C GLN A 61 3.08 -23.70 2.00
N MET A 62 4.16 -22.98 2.30
CA MET A 62 5.52 -23.35 1.93
C MET A 62 6.25 -24.16 3.02
N GLU A 63 5.63 -24.30 4.21
CA GLU A 63 6.03 -25.21 5.28
C GLU A 63 5.17 -26.49 5.25
#